data_AF-A0A0F3QEN2-F1
#
_entry.id   AF-A0A0F3QEN2-F1
#
_cell.length_a   1.000
_cell.length_b   1.000
_cell.length_c   1.000
_cell.angle_alpha   90.00
_cell.angle_beta   90.00
_cell.angle_gamma   90.00
#
_symmetry.space_group_name_H-M   'P 1'
#
loop_
_entity.id
_entity.type
_entity.pdbx_description
1 polymer ?
#
loop_
_entity_poly.entity_id
_entity_poly.type
_entity_poly.pdbx_seq_one_letter_code
_entity_poly.pdbx_strand_id
1 'polypeptide(L)'
;MSAKASNSSNLPNGHDKTTKEKHNTQPVINGAIKHNTYDEVPYESYPYSFTNPFHLSTLATLFGVDAPNVETAKILELGCAAGGNLIPHAVLYPKAHFVGIDLSKVQIDEANKTVKEFGLKNIEFHHCSILDIDDSLNKFDYIICHGVMSWVSKNVRDKIFDVCNKNLSKNGIAYISYNTLPGWNMVRTVRDMMLYHSSSFVNVRDKIAQSRLLLDFVKDSLENSKTPYAEVLKTEAGLLSKQTDHYLRHDHLEEENAQFYFHEFMDEARKHNLQYLADCNLSTMYLGNMPQKVVEQLKVVNDIVRTEQYMDFITNRRFRSTLLCHNDVKINRNINNEDIMKFNMIFNVVPEKSLKEVDLNNSSESLAFFLNGNKDSNLTTASPYTKAILYTFSEHLNNPLSFEKITEEANKKLHGTKLNEIKAELLENAMKLVLQGYINITTQKHRETPELNKPKTTKLVIHQAIHTPYMWVTNLKHEPVGVNFFEKLAIRYMDGKHDKKAIIDAVMGHVVKGEINLSKDGQKIEDQEVIRKQLEVLFMPMIDKFAANALLV
;
A
#
# COMPACT_ATOMS: atom_id res chain seq x y z
N MET A 1 77.51 3.69 0.76
CA MET A 1 78.40 3.71 1.94
C MET A 1 77.56 3.47 3.19
N SER A 2 78.02 2.63 4.13
CA SER A 2 77.53 2.46 5.52
C SER A 2 75.99 2.47 5.73
N ALA A 3 75.24 1.37 5.85
CA ALA A 3 75.48 0.07 6.49
C ALA A 3 75.77 0.13 8.01
N LYS A 4 74.77 -0.26 8.83
CA LYS A 4 74.99 -0.94 10.10
C LYS A 4 73.91 -2.02 10.30
N ALA A 5 74.36 -3.27 10.35
CA ALA A 5 73.63 -4.41 10.90
C ALA A 5 73.68 -4.34 12.46
N SER A 6 73.10 -5.24 13.27
CA SER A 6 72.95 -6.70 13.10
C SER A 6 72.12 -7.39 14.19
N ASN A 7 71.48 -8.52 13.84
CA ASN A 7 71.24 -9.73 14.66
C ASN A 7 70.32 -9.62 15.92
N SER A 8 69.61 -10.65 16.42
CA SER A 8 69.34 -12.07 16.07
C SER A 8 68.33 -12.65 17.12
N SER A 9 67.55 -13.72 16.96
CA SER A 9 67.13 -14.60 15.83
C SER A 9 66.04 -15.57 16.34
N ASN A 10 65.25 -16.22 15.47
CA ASN A 10 64.88 -17.66 15.48
C ASN A 10 63.66 -18.00 14.60
N LEU A 11 63.72 -19.18 13.98
CA LEU A 11 62.71 -19.94 13.22
C LEU A 11 62.72 -21.39 13.79
N PRO A 12 61.88 -22.36 13.36
CA PRO A 12 60.74 -22.32 12.42
C PRO A 12 59.43 -22.94 12.96
N ASN A 13 58.38 -22.87 12.13
CA ASN A 13 57.26 -23.80 11.90
C ASN A 13 55.99 -22.94 11.66
N GLY A 14 55.27 -23.01 10.54
CA GLY A 14 55.23 -24.06 9.54
C GLY A 14 53.83 -24.67 9.50
N HIS A 15 52.85 -23.96 8.94
CA HIS A 15 51.79 -24.58 8.14
C HIS A 15 51.04 -23.55 7.28
N ASP A 16 50.84 -23.94 6.03
CA ASP A 16 50.10 -23.25 4.99
C ASP A 16 48.58 -23.23 5.27
N LYS A 17 47.91 -22.11 5.02
CA LYS A 17 46.54 -22.05 4.47
C LYS A 17 46.15 -20.66 4.01
N THR A 18 45.78 -20.57 2.74
CA THR A 18 45.20 -19.42 2.06
C THR A 18 43.87 -18.94 2.66
N THR A 19 43.71 -17.64 2.83
CA THR A 19 42.38 -16.99 2.88
C THR A 19 42.38 -15.68 2.09
N LYS A 20 41.44 -15.56 1.15
CA LYS A 20 41.19 -14.31 0.42
C LYS A 20 40.38 -13.37 1.32
N GLU A 21 40.92 -12.22 1.67
CA GLU A 21 40.13 -11.16 2.28
C GLU A 21 39.20 -10.53 1.23
N LYS A 22 37.90 -10.47 1.56
CA LYS A 22 36.94 -9.59 0.90
C LYS A 22 36.75 -8.38 1.80
N HIS A 23 37.12 -7.18 1.34
CA HIS A 23 36.72 -5.96 2.02
C HIS A 23 35.20 -5.81 1.97
N ASN A 24 34.58 -5.81 3.15
CA ASN A 24 33.18 -5.48 3.35
C ASN A 24 33.09 -4.43 4.46
N THR A 25 33.25 -3.17 4.09
CA THR A 25 33.21 -2.02 5.02
C THR A 25 31.86 -1.33 4.93
N GLN A 26 30.96 -1.65 5.85
CA GLN A 26 29.74 -0.85 6.06
C GLN A 26 30.14 0.53 6.63
N PRO A 27 29.50 1.64 6.21
CA PRO A 27 29.66 2.93 6.87
C PRO A 27 29.02 2.86 8.25
N VAL A 28 29.74 3.27 9.29
CA VAL A 28 29.22 3.41 10.65
C VAL A 28 28.95 4.89 10.91
N ILE A 29 27.68 5.27 11.01
CA ILE A 29 27.25 6.62 11.36
C ILE A 29 26.78 6.58 12.82
N ASN A 30 27.45 7.33 13.70
CA ASN A 30 27.19 7.35 15.14
C ASN A 30 26.68 8.74 15.58
N GLY A 31 25.40 8.81 15.93
CA GLY A 31 24.78 9.95 16.63
C GLY A 31 24.16 9.50 17.97
N ALA A 32 24.30 10.30 19.02
CA ALA A 32 23.73 9.99 20.34
C ALA A 32 22.28 10.48 20.43
N ILE A 33 21.34 9.55 20.64
CA ILE A 33 19.89 9.80 20.62
C ILE A 33 19.34 9.97 22.05
N LYS A 34 18.47 10.97 22.26
CA LYS A 34 17.71 11.15 23.53
C LYS A 34 16.56 10.15 23.62
N HIS A 35 16.10 9.86 24.84
CA HIS A 35 15.02 8.91 25.15
C HIS A 35 13.82 9.03 24.20
N ASN A 36 13.50 7.94 23.49
CA ASN A 36 12.51 7.94 22.41
C ASN A 36 11.14 7.46 22.93
N THR A 37 10.18 8.37 23.08
CA THR A 37 8.80 8.07 23.52
C THR A 37 8.00 7.24 22.51
N TYR A 38 8.48 7.15 21.27
CA TYR A 38 7.88 6.33 20.20
C TYR A 38 7.97 4.82 20.49
N ASP A 39 8.98 4.38 21.25
CA ASP A 39 9.19 2.95 21.57
C ASP A 39 8.26 2.43 22.69
N GLU A 40 7.49 3.30 23.36
CA GLU A 40 6.60 2.93 24.48
C GLU A 40 5.34 2.16 24.04
N VAL A 41 4.88 2.39 22.80
CA VAL A 41 3.74 1.71 22.17
C VAL A 41 4.08 1.47 20.70
N PRO A 42 4.74 0.35 20.33
CA PRO A 42 5.18 0.12 18.95
C PRO A 42 4.04 0.19 17.92
N TYR A 43 4.34 0.72 16.74
CA TYR A 43 3.41 0.69 15.61
C TYR A 43 3.28 -0.72 15.05
N GLU A 44 2.06 -1.10 14.65
CA GLU A 44 1.89 -2.23 13.72
C GLU A 44 2.35 -1.81 12.33
N SER A 45 3.25 -2.58 11.72
CA SER A 45 3.85 -2.23 10.43
C SER A 45 3.05 -2.81 9.27
N TYR A 46 2.33 -1.94 8.56
CA TYR A 46 1.43 -2.30 7.45
C TYR A 46 2.08 -2.11 6.07
N PRO A 47 1.65 -2.89 5.06
CA PRO A 47 1.88 -2.57 3.66
C PRO A 47 0.88 -1.50 3.18
N TYR A 48 1.34 -0.52 2.40
CA TYR A 48 0.51 0.54 1.83
C TYR A 48 0.55 0.49 0.30
N SER A 49 -0.54 0.05 -0.36
CA SER A 49 -0.54 -0.18 -1.81
C SER A 49 -0.22 1.06 -2.65
N PHE A 50 -0.56 2.27 -2.18
CA PHE A 50 -0.19 3.53 -2.84
C PHE A 50 1.30 3.89 -2.74
N THR A 51 2.10 3.22 -1.91
CA THR A 51 3.57 3.38 -1.88
C THR A 51 4.28 2.32 -2.73
N ASN A 52 3.56 1.34 -3.29
CA ASN A 52 4.13 0.29 -4.13
C ASN A 52 4.91 0.93 -5.31
N PRO A 53 6.21 0.66 -5.50
CA PRO A 53 6.99 1.30 -6.55
C PRO A 53 6.43 1.09 -7.97
N PHE A 54 5.67 0.01 -8.22
CA PHE A 54 4.94 -0.15 -9.49
C PHE A 54 3.81 0.86 -9.66
N HIS A 55 3.12 1.26 -8.58
CA HIS A 55 2.13 2.34 -8.61
C HIS A 55 2.80 3.68 -8.94
N LEU A 56 3.92 3.98 -8.29
CA LEU A 56 4.73 5.17 -8.55
C LEU A 56 5.22 5.22 -10.01
N SER A 57 5.77 4.12 -10.51
CA SER A 57 6.21 3.91 -11.90
C SER A 57 5.06 4.09 -12.91
N THR A 58 3.88 3.55 -12.59
CA THR A 58 2.68 3.65 -13.44
C THR A 58 2.23 5.10 -13.59
N LEU A 59 2.14 5.83 -12.49
CA LEU A 59 1.74 7.24 -12.51
C LEU A 59 2.79 8.12 -13.20
N ALA A 60 4.08 7.84 -13.01
CA ALA A 60 5.15 8.48 -13.77
C ALA A 60 5.00 8.25 -15.28
N THR A 61 4.78 7.00 -15.70
CA THR A 61 4.58 6.63 -17.12
C THR A 61 3.32 7.30 -17.71
N LEU A 62 2.23 7.40 -16.94
CA LEU A 62 0.99 8.08 -17.37
C LEU A 62 1.25 9.55 -17.71
N PHE A 63 2.07 10.22 -16.92
CA PHE A 63 2.47 11.61 -17.15
C PHE A 63 3.77 11.75 -17.99
N GLY A 64 4.14 10.71 -18.74
CA GLY A 64 5.23 10.74 -19.73
C GLY A 64 6.66 10.67 -19.16
N VAL A 65 6.82 10.31 -17.89
CA VAL A 65 8.13 10.14 -17.23
C VAL A 65 8.57 8.68 -17.32
N ASP A 66 9.73 8.45 -17.92
CA ASP A 66 10.39 7.13 -18.02
C ASP A 66 11.07 6.76 -16.69
N ALA A 67 10.26 6.28 -15.74
CA ALA A 67 10.71 5.92 -14.39
C ALA A 67 11.48 4.59 -14.37
N PRO A 68 12.51 4.43 -13.52
CA PRO A 68 13.37 3.24 -13.52
C PRO A 68 12.61 1.93 -13.24
N ASN A 69 13.04 0.84 -13.89
CA ASN A 69 12.40 -0.47 -13.75
C ASN A 69 12.47 -1.00 -12.31
N VAL A 70 11.29 -1.15 -11.68
CA VAL A 70 11.11 -1.61 -10.30
C VAL A 70 11.77 -2.97 -10.03
N GLU A 71 11.78 -3.90 -10.99
CA GLU A 71 12.38 -5.23 -10.81
C GLU A 71 13.90 -5.18 -10.49
N THR A 72 14.57 -4.07 -10.79
CA THR A 72 16.01 -3.83 -10.58
C THR A 72 16.32 -2.51 -9.86
N ALA A 73 15.31 -1.84 -9.34
CA ALA A 73 15.44 -0.50 -8.78
C ALA A 73 16.13 -0.48 -7.41
N LYS A 74 16.64 0.69 -7.03
CA LYS A 74 17.02 1.01 -5.65
C LYS A 74 15.89 1.77 -4.98
N ILE A 75 15.36 1.27 -3.87
CA ILE A 75 14.22 1.87 -3.14
C ILE A 75 14.64 2.21 -1.70
N LEU A 76 14.35 3.45 -1.28
CA LEU A 76 14.58 3.96 0.07
C LEU A 76 13.24 4.24 0.75
N GLU A 77 13.08 3.86 2.01
CA GLU A 77 11.99 4.32 2.88
C GLU A 77 12.51 5.10 4.08
N LEU A 78 11.95 6.30 4.27
CA LEU A 78 12.21 7.21 5.38
C LEU A 78 11.09 7.05 6.42
N GLY A 79 11.43 6.61 7.63
CA GLY A 79 10.47 6.17 8.66
C GLY A 79 9.91 4.79 8.35
N CYS A 80 10.80 3.82 8.11
CA CYS A 80 10.41 2.49 7.63
C CYS A 80 9.76 1.59 8.70
N ALA A 81 9.67 2.02 9.96
CA ALA A 81 9.10 1.24 11.05
C ALA A 81 9.75 -0.17 11.12
N ALA A 82 8.97 -1.21 11.44
CA ALA A 82 9.44 -2.61 11.40
C ALA A 82 9.57 -3.20 9.98
N GLY A 83 9.58 -2.36 8.93
CA GLY A 83 9.88 -2.77 7.56
C GLY A 83 8.75 -3.48 6.81
N GLY A 84 7.54 -3.53 7.36
CA GLY A 84 6.36 -4.19 6.76
C GLY A 84 5.95 -3.62 5.39
N ASN A 85 6.39 -2.40 5.07
CA ASN A 85 6.18 -1.77 3.76
C ASN A 85 7.27 -2.12 2.73
N LEU A 86 8.50 -2.45 3.13
CA LEU A 86 9.61 -2.83 2.23
C LEU A 86 9.82 -4.34 2.08
N ILE A 87 9.72 -5.11 3.17
CA ILE A 87 9.98 -6.56 3.19
C ILE A 87 9.16 -7.32 2.14
N PRO A 88 7.86 -7.03 1.90
CA PRO A 88 7.10 -7.68 0.85
C PRO A 88 7.70 -7.49 -0.54
N HIS A 89 8.20 -6.29 -0.85
CA HIS A 89 8.87 -6.01 -2.12
C HIS A 89 10.23 -6.71 -2.22
N ALA A 90 11.00 -6.76 -1.15
CA ALA A 90 12.28 -7.49 -1.13
C ALA A 90 12.12 -9.00 -1.37
N VAL A 91 11.02 -9.60 -0.89
CA VAL A 91 10.66 -11.01 -1.17
C VAL A 91 10.26 -11.23 -2.64
N LEU A 92 9.56 -10.27 -3.25
CA LEU A 92 9.06 -10.40 -4.63
C LEU A 92 10.10 -10.04 -5.70
N TYR A 93 11.01 -9.10 -5.41
CA TYR A 93 11.94 -8.53 -6.37
C TYR A 93 13.41 -8.72 -5.94
N PRO A 94 13.95 -9.95 -6.04
CA PRO A 94 15.30 -10.29 -5.52
C PRO A 94 16.47 -9.62 -6.26
N LYS A 95 16.21 -8.86 -7.33
CA LYS A 95 17.19 -8.06 -8.09
C LYS A 95 17.13 -6.56 -7.77
N ALA A 96 16.08 -6.10 -7.10
CA ALA A 96 15.96 -4.74 -6.58
C ALA A 96 16.59 -4.66 -5.19
N HIS A 97 17.11 -3.49 -4.82
CA HIS A 97 17.76 -3.23 -3.53
C HIS A 97 16.94 -2.27 -2.69
N PHE A 98 16.78 -2.58 -1.40
CA PHE A 98 15.88 -1.87 -0.50
C PHE A 98 16.64 -1.38 0.74
N VAL A 99 16.41 -0.11 1.12
CA VAL A 99 17.00 0.51 2.29
C VAL A 99 15.88 1.11 3.13
N GLY A 100 15.77 0.70 4.39
CA GLY A 100 14.88 1.32 5.37
C GLY A 100 15.66 2.11 6.41
N ILE A 101 15.19 3.32 6.75
CA ILE A 101 15.75 4.16 7.81
C ILE A 101 14.65 4.49 8.82
N ASP A 102 14.93 4.26 10.11
CA ASP A 102 14.02 4.63 11.20
C ASP A 102 14.79 5.04 12.47
N LEU A 103 14.15 5.86 13.30
CA LEU A 103 14.68 6.33 14.58
C LEU A 103 14.46 5.31 15.71
N SER A 104 13.51 4.37 15.56
CA SER A 104 13.25 3.31 16.53
C SER A 104 14.23 2.16 16.39
N LYS A 105 15.11 1.99 17.40
CA LYS A 105 15.95 0.80 17.47
C LYS A 105 15.11 -0.48 17.60
N VAL A 106 14.01 -0.42 18.35
CA VAL A 106 13.12 -1.57 18.61
C VAL A 106 12.55 -2.09 17.29
N GLN A 107 12.00 -1.21 16.45
CA GLN A 107 11.42 -1.60 15.18
C GLN A 107 12.48 -2.01 14.15
N ILE A 108 13.66 -1.36 14.12
CA ILE A 108 14.78 -1.78 13.26
C ILE A 108 15.31 -3.17 13.67
N ASP A 109 15.34 -3.52 14.96
CA ASP A 109 15.71 -4.86 15.41
C ASP A 109 14.68 -5.92 14.97
N GLU A 110 13.38 -5.59 15.00
CA GLU A 110 12.30 -6.46 14.50
C GLU A 110 12.34 -6.65 12.97
N ALA A 111 12.56 -5.57 12.22
CA ALA A 111 12.78 -5.62 10.78
C ALA A 111 13.97 -6.54 10.44
N ASN A 112 15.10 -6.35 11.13
CA ASN A 112 16.30 -7.16 10.96
C ASN A 112 16.12 -8.63 11.37
N LYS A 113 15.29 -8.92 12.39
CA LYS A 113 14.89 -10.29 12.73
C LYS A 113 14.15 -10.95 11.57
N THR A 114 13.16 -10.26 11.01
CA THR A 114 12.38 -10.75 9.86
C THR A 114 13.28 -10.98 8.63
N VAL A 115 14.17 -10.03 8.30
CA VAL A 115 15.16 -10.18 7.21
C VAL A 115 16.03 -11.43 7.38
N LYS A 116 16.46 -11.75 8.61
CA LYS A 116 17.23 -12.96 8.93
C LYS A 116 16.40 -14.23 8.75
N GLU A 117 15.14 -14.24 9.21
CA GLU A 117 14.24 -15.40 9.09
C GLU A 117 13.92 -15.76 7.64
N PHE A 118 13.68 -14.77 6.77
CA PHE A 118 13.52 -14.98 5.32
C PHE A 118 14.83 -15.24 4.59
N GLY A 119 15.97 -14.97 5.22
CA GLY A 119 17.29 -15.08 4.61
C GLY A 119 17.56 -14.05 3.51
N LEU A 120 16.85 -12.92 3.48
CA LEU A 120 16.97 -11.89 2.43
C LEU A 120 18.39 -11.30 2.38
N LYS A 121 18.79 -10.80 1.19
CA LYS A 121 20.15 -10.32 0.90
C LYS A 121 20.18 -8.99 0.14
N ASN A 122 19.01 -8.49 -0.22
CA ASN A 122 18.75 -7.31 -1.05
C ASN A 122 17.99 -6.22 -0.27
N ILE A 123 17.96 -6.31 1.05
CA ILE A 123 17.34 -5.32 1.94
C ILE A 123 18.22 -5.11 3.17
N GLU A 124 18.35 -3.86 3.58
CA GLU A 124 19.07 -3.42 4.77
C GLU A 124 18.28 -2.34 5.53
N PHE A 125 18.45 -2.33 6.86
CA PHE A 125 17.71 -1.46 7.78
C PHE A 125 18.67 -0.74 8.72
N HIS A 126 18.62 0.58 8.74
CA HIS A 126 19.52 1.43 9.52
C HIS A 126 18.75 2.16 10.63
N HIS A 127 19.25 2.03 11.85
CA HIS A 127 18.81 2.82 13.00
C HIS A 127 19.62 4.12 13.03
N CYS A 128 19.06 5.18 12.46
CA CYS A 128 19.64 6.53 12.43
C CYS A 128 18.55 7.59 12.18
N SER A 129 18.87 8.87 12.39
CA SER A 129 17.97 9.96 12.03
C SER A 129 17.98 10.22 10.52
N ILE A 130 16.86 10.71 9.99
CA ILE A 130 16.82 11.29 8.63
C ILE A 130 17.81 12.46 8.50
N LEU A 131 18.12 13.14 9.61
CA LEU A 131 19.15 14.19 9.69
C LEU A 131 20.57 13.68 9.36
N ASP A 132 20.84 12.40 9.60
CA ASP A 132 22.14 11.76 9.42
C ASP A 132 22.39 11.28 7.98
N ILE A 133 21.38 11.39 7.08
CA ILE A 133 21.49 10.97 5.68
C ILE A 133 22.33 11.98 4.88
N ASP A 134 23.31 11.48 4.14
CA ASP A 134 24.13 12.28 3.22
C ASP A 134 24.29 11.60 1.85
N ASP A 135 25.17 12.17 1.01
CA ASP A 135 25.44 11.69 -0.34
C ASP A 135 26.10 10.29 -0.37
N SER A 136 26.64 9.80 0.75
CA SER A 136 27.25 8.46 0.86
C SER A 136 26.23 7.33 0.80
N LEU A 137 24.96 7.61 1.11
CA LEU A 137 23.85 6.66 0.96
C LEU A 137 23.53 6.34 -0.52
N ASN A 138 24.24 6.96 -1.46
CA ASN A 138 24.04 6.85 -2.92
C ASN A 138 22.65 7.36 -3.36
N LYS A 139 22.31 7.09 -4.63
CA LYS A 139 21.03 7.45 -5.26
C LYS A 139 20.07 6.27 -5.34
N PHE A 140 18.78 6.58 -5.19
CA PHE A 140 17.63 5.70 -5.22
C PHE A 140 16.68 6.09 -6.35
N ASP A 141 16.02 5.12 -6.95
CA ASP A 141 15.05 5.30 -8.01
C ASP A 141 13.65 5.60 -7.48
N TYR A 142 13.36 5.13 -6.27
CA TYR A 142 12.13 5.44 -5.55
C TYR A 142 12.47 5.80 -4.10
N ILE A 143 11.98 6.94 -3.63
CA ILE A 143 12.10 7.34 -2.22
C ILE A 143 10.68 7.43 -1.65
N ILE A 144 10.40 6.73 -0.56
CA ILE A 144 9.10 6.65 0.09
C ILE A 144 9.20 7.32 1.46
N CYS A 145 8.33 8.28 1.72
CA CYS A 145 8.16 8.92 3.02
C CYS A 145 6.68 8.90 3.39
N HIS A 146 6.23 7.81 4.01
CA HIS A 146 4.82 7.60 4.34
C HIS A 146 4.57 7.86 5.83
N GLY A 147 3.68 8.80 6.15
CA GLY A 147 3.27 9.04 7.54
C GLY A 147 4.35 9.66 8.43
N VAL A 148 5.31 10.40 7.85
CA VAL A 148 6.40 11.06 8.59
C VAL A 148 6.36 12.59 8.47
N MET A 149 6.12 13.13 7.27
CA MET A 149 6.27 14.58 6.99
C MET A 149 5.45 15.48 7.92
N SER A 150 4.25 15.07 8.34
CA SER A 150 3.44 15.84 9.29
C SER A 150 3.86 15.71 10.76
N TRP A 151 4.64 14.68 11.12
CA TRP A 151 4.90 14.29 12.52
C TRP A 151 6.32 14.61 13.00
N VAL A 152 7.10 15.34 12.19
CA VAL A 152 8.51 15.67 12.48
C VAL A 152 8.76 17.18 12.42
N SER A 153 9.73 17.65 13.20
CA SER A 153 10.12 19.06 13.31
C SER A 153 10.65 19.65 11.99
N LYS A 154 10.61 20.98 11.84
CA LYS A 154 10.90 21.66 10.56
C LYS A 154 12.24 21.26 9.94
N ASN A 155 13.31 21.15 10.74
CA ASN A 155 14.63 20.74 10.25
C ASN A 155 14.64 19.32 9.66
N VAL A 156 13.82 18.39 10.16
CA VAL A 156 13.65 17.05 9.58
C VAL A 156 12.84 17.13 8.28
N ARG A 157 11.80 17.98 8.22
CA ARG A 157 11.02 18.21 6.99
C ARG A 157 11.86 18.78 5.86
N ASP A 158 12.66 19.82 6.16
CA ASP A 158 13.63 20.41 5.24
C ASP A 158 14.64 19.34 4.76
N LYS A 159 15.05 18.44 5.65
CA LYS A 159 15.96 17.34 5.32
C LYS A 159 15.30 16.26 4.45
N ILE A 160 14.02 15.93 4.64
CA ILE A 160 13.30 15.01 3.75
C ILE A 160 13.31 15.54 2.31
N PHE A 161 13.06 16.84 2.10
CA PHE A 161 13.18 17.44 0.76
C PHE A 161 14.62 17.46 0.23
N ASP A 162 15.63 17.67 1.07
CA ASP A 162 17.05 17.59 0.70
C ASP A 162 17.45 16.18 0.21
N VAL A 163 17.01 15.13 0.92
CA VAL A 163 17.22 13.72 0.54
C VAL A 163 16.47 13.38 -0.75
N CYS A 164 15.21 13.80 -0.87
CA CYS A 164 14.41 13.62 -2.08
C CYS A 164 14.97 14.35 -3.32
N ASN A 165 15.89 15.30 -3.15
CA ASN A 165 16.67 15.89 -4.24
C ASN A 165 18.01 15.17 -4.44
N LYS A 166 18.90 15.19 -3.44
CA LYS A 166 20.29 14.71 -3.59
C LYS A 166 20.38 13.21 -3.86
N ASN A 167 19.64 12.42 -3.07
CA ASN A 167 19.65 10.96 -3.11
C ASN A 167 18.63 10.39 -4.13
N LEU A 168 17.92 11.21 -4.90
CA LEU A 168 17.02 10.72 -5.96
C LEU A 168 17.77 10.58 -7.29
N SER A 169 17.55 9.47 -8.00
CA SER A 169 18.07 9.23 -9.35
C SER A 169 17.37 10.15 -10.36
N LYS A 170 17.94 10.33 -11.56
CA LYS A 170 17.52 11.40 -12.48
C LYS A 170 16.04 11.35 -12.86
N ASN A 171 15.53 10.16 -13.15
CA ASN A 171 14.11 9.92 -13.44
C ASN A 171 13.38 9.28 -12.23
N GLY A 172 14.01 9.30 -11.06
CA GLY A 172 13.45 8.70 -9.85
C GLY A 172 12.23 9.46 -9.34
N ILE A 173 11.38 8.77 -8.59
CA ILE A 173 10.12 9.30 -8.05
C ILE A 173 10.18 9.31 -6.52
N ALA A 174 9.92 10.46 -5.92
CA ALA A 174 9.73 10.59 -4.48
C ALA A 174 8.24 10.60 -4.13
N TYR A 175 7.82 9.72 -3.23
CA TYR A 175 6.50 9.70 -2.60
C TYR A 175 6.58 10.36 -1.23
N ILE A 176 5.71 11.33 -0.95
CA ILE A 176 5.58 11.93 0.40
C ILE A 176 4.10 12.04 0.76
N SER A 177 3.71 11.53 1.94
CA SER A 177 2.35 11.70 2.47
C SER A 177 2.29 12.57 3.72
N TYR A 178 1.23 13.37 3.83
CA TYR A 178 1.07 14.42 4.84
C TYR A 178 -0.39 14.85 4.99
N ASN A 179 -0.70 15.42 6.16
CA ASN A 179 -2.00 15.98 6.52
C ASN A 179 -2.21 17.36 5.88
N THR A 180 -3.41 17.62 5.37
CA THR A 180 -3.70 18.84 4.58
C THR A 180 -4.86 19.67 5.12
N LEU A 181 -4.73 20.99 4.94
CA LEU A 181 -5.79 21.96 5.17
C LEU A 181 -6.62 22.18 3.90
N PRO A 182 -7.92 22.46 4.02
CA PRO A 182 -8.66 22.70 5.26
C PRO A 182 -9.15 21.43 5.98
N GLY A 183 -9.06 20.24 5.36
CA GLY A 183 -9.70 19.02 5.88
C GLY A 183 -9.29 18.63 7.29
N TRP A 184 -8.01 18.83 7.64
CA TRP A 184 -7.50 18.48 8.97
C TRP A 184 -7.95 19.44 10.08
N ASN A 185 -8.62 20.57 9.79
CA ASN A 185 -9.11 21.48 10.85
C ASN A 185 -10.07 20.78 11.82
N MET A 186 -10.95 19.89 11.33
CA MET A 186 -11.89 19.14 12.18
C MET A 186 -11.17 18.10 13.04
N VAL A 187 -10.21 17.38 12.46
CA VAL A 187 -9.35 16.43 13.18
C VAL A 187 -8.55 17.15 14.27
N ARG A 188 -7.97 18.32 13.96
CA ARG A 188 -7.29 19.19 14.93
C ARG A 188 -8.21 19.56 16.08
N THR A 189 -9.45 19.98 15.83
CA THR A 189 -10.40 20.32 16.91
C THR A 189 -10.67 19.13 17.84
N VAL A 190 -10.84 17.91 17.31
CA VAL A 190 -11.03 16.71 18.17
C VAL A 190 -9.74 16.37 18.94
N ARG A 191 -8.58 16.47 18.29
CA ARG A 191 -7.26 16.31 18.91
C ARG A 191 -7.03 17.31 20.04
N ASP A 192 -7.32 18.59 19.84
CA ASP A 192 -7.11 19.64 20.83
C ASP A 192 -8.01 19.44 22.05
N MET A 193 -9.27 18.97 21.86
CA MET A 193 -10.13 18.53 22.97
C MET A 193 -9.50 17.36 23.74
N MET A 194 -8.98 16.34 23.05
CA MET A 194 -8.33 15.18 23.68
C MET A 194 -7.06 15.55 24.42
N LEU A 195 -6.21 16.41 23.87
CA LEU A 195 -5.00 16.91 24.52
C LEU A 195 -5.32 17.76 25.74
N TYR A 196 -6.31 18.66 25.64
CA TYR A 196 -6.76 19.47 26.78
C TYR A 196 -7.27 18.59 27.93
N HIS A 197 -8.16 17.63 27.66
CA HIS A 197 -8.69 16.71 28.66
C HIS A 197 -7.60 15.80 29.26
N SER A 198 -6.78 15.19 28.40
CA SER A 198 -5.75 14.23 28.82
C SER A 198 -4.53 14.88 29.52
N SER A 199 -4.39 16.21 29.45
CA SER A 199 -3.32 16.96 30.11
C SER A 199 -3.24 16.75 31.63
N SER A 200 -4.36 16.42 32.27
CA SER A 200 -4.44 16.18 33.72
C SER A 200 -3.92 14.80 34.16
N PHE A 201 -3.53 13.93 33.21
CA PHE A 201 -3.10 12.56 33.47
C PHE A 201 -1.63 12.37 33.08
N VAL A 202 -0.85 11.69 33.92
CA VAL A 202 0.60 11.51 33.70
C VAL A 202 0.89 10.27 32.85
N ASN A 203 0.23 9.15 33.12
CA ASN A 203 0.46 7.88 32.45
C ASN A 203 -0.18 7.83 31.06
N VAL A 204 0.57 7.36 30.06
CA VAL A 204 0.11 7.18 28.67
C VAL A 204 -1.17 6.33 28.58
N ARG A 205 -1.29 5.25 29.36
CA ARG A 205 -2.50 4.41 29.36
C ARG A 205 -3.73 5.16 29.86
N ASP A 206 -3.56 5.97 30.90
CA ASP A 206 -4.64 6.79 31.45
C ASP A 206 -5.03 7.89 30.46
N LYS A 207 -4.06 8.55 29.81
CA LYS A 207 -4.32 9.51 28.72
C LYS A 207 -5.16 8.89 27.61
N ILE A 208 -4.80 7.71 27.10
CA ILE A 208 -5.54 7.01 26.03
C ILE A 208 -6.95 6.64 26.50
N ALA A 209 -7.11 6.05 27.68
CA ALA A 209 -8.42 5.68 28.22
C ALA A 209 -9.32 6.91 28.41
N GLN A 210 -8.77 8.01 28.90
CA GLN A 210 -9.49 9.28 29.07
C GLN A 210 -9.84 9.96 27.74
N SER A 211 -8.97 9.87 26.73
CA SER A 211 -9.31 10.31 25.37
C SER A 211 -10.45 9.50 24.78
N ARG A 212 -10.51 8.18 24.98
CA ARG A 212 -11.66 7.35 24.56
C ARG A 212 -12.96 7.77 25.25
N LEU A 213 -12.93 7.94 26.57
CA LEU A 213 -14.09 8.43 27.34
C LEU A 213 -14.56 9.81 26.86
N LEU A 214 -13.64 10.71 26.48
CA LEU A 214 -13.98 12.00 25.90
C LEU A 214 -14.67 11.85 24.52
N LEU A 215 -14.18 10.96 23.66
CA LEU A 215 -14.80 10.73 22.34
C LEU A 215 -16.24 10.22 22.48
N ASP A 216 -16.50 9.33 23.43
CA ASP A 216 -17.85 8.86 23.75
C ASP A 216 -18.70 9.99 24.35
N PHE A 217 -18.18 10.76 25.31
CA PHE A 217 -18.85 11.94 25.85
C PHE A 217 -19.23 12.98 24.77
N VAL A 218 -18.37 13.20 23.77
CA VAL A 218 -18.66 14.08 22.62
C VAL A 218 -19.78 13.52 21.75
N LYS A 219 -19.80 12.20 21.50
CA LYS A 219 -20.88 11.55 20.74
C LYS A 219 -22.23 11.67 21.47
N ASP A 220 -22.25 11.37 22.76
CA ASP A 220 -23.45 11.40 23.61
C ASP A 220 -23.99 12.84 23.74
N SER A 221 -23.11 13.81 23.99
CA SER A 221 -23.45 15.24 24.07
C SER A 221 -24.07 15.79 22.78
N LEU A 222 -23.81 15.15 21.65
CA LEU A 222 -24.28 15.56 20.32
C LEU A 222 -25.40 14.68 19.77
N GLU A 223 -25.84 13.63 20.48
CA GLU A 223 -26.80 12.62 20.00
C GLU A 223 -28.02 13.29 19.34
N ASN A 224 -28.72 14.13 20.11
CA ASN A 224 -29.94 14.84 19.71
C ASN A 224 -29.70 16.11 18.88
N SER A 225 -28.45 16.50 18.66
CA SER A 225 -28.10 17.67 17.84
C SER A 225 -28.16 17.34 16.35
N LYS A 226 -28.94 18.15 15.62
CA LYS A 226 -29.15 18.08 14.15
C LYS A 226 -28.46 19.21 13.40
N THR A 227 -27.47 19.87 14.01
CA THR A 227 -26.68 20.88 13.28
C THR A 227 -25.65 20.18 12.39
N PRO A 228 -25.36 20.67 11.17
CA PRO A 228 -24.39 20.04 10.29
C PRO A 228 -22.99 19.90 10.92
N TYR A 229 -22.60 20.88 11.75
CA TYR A 229 -21.35 20.80 12.53
C TYR A 229 -21.33 19.62 13.52
N ALA A 230 -22.45 19.36 14.21
CA ALA A 230 -22.56 18.23 15.12
C ALA A 230 -22.51 16.87 14.39
N GLU A 231 -23.02 16.79 13.16
CA GLU A 231 -22.94 15.57 12.34
C GLU A 231 -21.51 15.26 11.89
N VAL A 232 -20.76 16.29 11.45
CA VAL A 232 -19.31 16.15 11.14
C VAL A 232 -18.55 15.74 12.40
N LEU A 233 -18.76 16.43 13.53
CA LEU A 233 -18.04 16.17 14.77
C LEU A 233 -18.36 14.77 15.36
N LYS A 234 -19.62 14.32 15.30
CA LYS A 234 -20.02 12.94 15.63
C LYS A 234 -19.34 11.91 14.74
N THR A 235 -19.25 12.19 13.43
CA THR A 235 -18.61 11.29 12.46
C THR A 235 -17.12 11.16 12.77
N GLU A 236 -16.39 12.26 12.93
CA GLU A 236 -14.95 12.22 13.25
C GLU A 236 -14.69 11.55 14.62
N ALA A 237 -15.45 11.91 15.67
CA ALA A 237 -15.31 11.26 16.97
C ALA A 237 -15.61 9.75 16.91
N GLY A 238 -16.61 9.34 16.13
CA GLY A 238 -16.97 7.93 15.90
C GLY A 238 -16.01 7.15 14.98
N LEU A 239 -15.24 7.84 14.14
CA LEU A 239 -14.11 7.26 13.41
C LEU A 239 -12.92 7.03 14.34
N LEU A 240 -12.57 8.01 15.17
CA LEU A 240 -11.47 7.93 16.12
C LEU A 240 -11.72 6.94 17.26
N SER A 241 -12.96 6.83 17.76
CA SER A 241 -13.29 5.87 18.83
C SER A 241 -13.07 4.40 18.40
N LYS A 242 -13.08 4.12 17.09
CA LYS A 242 -12.85 2.79 16.50
C LYS A 242 -11.36 2.48 16.23
N GLN A 243 -10.48 3.47 16.33
CA GLN A 243 -9.05 3.27 16.10
C GLN A 243 -8.38 2.55 17.28
N THR A 244 -7.21 1.99 17.03
CA THR A 244 -6.36 1.31 18.02
C THR A 244 -5.73 2.29 19.03
N ASP A 245 -5.28 1.78 20.17
CA ASP A 245 -4.58 2.60 21.17
C ASP A 245 -3.26 3.20 20.62
N HIS A 246 -2.53 2.45 19.77
CA HIS A 246 -1.33 2.94 19.11
C HIS A 246 -1.65 4.11 18.15
N TYR A 247 -2.74 4.02 17.39
CA TYR A 247 -3.14 5.08 16.46
C TYR A 247 -3.56 6.35 17.22
N LEU A 248 -4.35 6.22 18.29
CA LEU A 248 -4.70 7.37 19.13
C LEU A 248 -3.46 8.00 19.79
N ARG A 249 -2.50 7.19 20.26
CA ARG A 249 -1.27 7.70 20.86
C ARG A 249 -0.43 8.50 19.87
N HIS A 250 -0.16 7.97 18.69
CA HIS A 250 0.82 8.55 17.76
C HIS A 250 0.22 9.55 16.77
N ASP A 251 -1.01 9.34 16.31
CA ASP A 251 -1.65 10.21 15.29
C ASP A 251 -2.53 11.31 15.94
N HIS A 252 -2.75 11.27 17.26
CA HIS A 252 -3.62 12.23 17.95
C HIS A 252 -3.06 12.79 19.27
N LEU A 253 -2.33 12.00 20.06
CA LEU A 253 -1.71 12.48 21.31
C LEU A 253 -0.24 12.90 21.17
N GLU A 254 0.35 12.76 19.99
CA GLU A 254 1.70 13.26 19.69
C GLU A 254 1.73 14.79 19.63
N GLU A 255 2.82 15.42 20.07
CA GLU A 255 2.89 16.88 20.27
C GLU A 255 2.96 17.65 18.95
N GLU A 256 3.81 17.18 18.03
CA GLU A 256 4.04 17.78 16.71
C GLU A 256 2.99 17.31 15.70
N ASN A 257 2.27 18.24 15.07
CA ASN A 257 1.52 17.95 13.84
C ASN A 257 1.52 19.14 12.88
N ALA A 258 2.36 19.08 11.86
CA ALA A 258 2.38 20.03 10.75
C ALA A 258 1.29 19.67 9.73
N GLN A 259 0.32 20.59 9.57
CA GLN A 259 -0.68 20.56 8.49
C GLN A 259 -0.26 21.57 7.42
N PHE A 260 -0.49 21.21 6.16
CA PHE A 260 -0.08 22.05 5.02
C PHE A 260 -1.28 22.41 4.17
N TYR A 261 -1.33 23.64 3.67
CA TYR A 261 -1.96 23.85 2.36
C TYR A 261 -1.04 23.25 1.29
N PHE A 262 -1.63 22.63 0.26
CA PHE A 262 -0.86 21.99 -0.82
C PHE A 262 0.13 22.96 -1.49
N HIS A 263 -0.26 24.23 -1.67
CA HIS A 263 0.65 25.21 -2.24
C HIS A 263 1.90 25.45 -1.37
N GLU A 264 1.77 25.44 -0.04
CA GLU A 264 2.88 25.64 0.92
C GLU A 264 3.83 24.44 0.90
N PHE A 265 3.30 23.22 0.90
CA PHE A 265 4.09 22.01 0.70
C PHE A 265 4.88 22.07 -0.61
N MET A 266 4.24 22.51 -1.69
CA MET A 266 4.89 22.68 -2.98
C MET A 266 5.88 23.85 -3.04
N ASP A 267 5.69 24.91 -2.23
CA ASP A 267 6.66 25.99 -2.08
C ASP A 267 7.95 25.50 -1.40
N GLU A 268 7.86 24.66 -0.36
CA GLU A 268 9.05 24.02 0.22
C GLU A 268 9.70 23.04 -0.77
N ALA A 269 8.94 22.18 -1.44
CA ALA A 269 9.48 21.26 -2.44
C ALA A 269 10.24 21.99 -3.58
N ARG A 270 9.70 23.13 -4.06
CA ARG A 270 10.33 23.96 -5.09
C ARG A 270 11.69 24.53 -4.66
N LYS A 271 11.85 24.92 -3.39
CA LYS A 271 13.15 25.40 -2.86
C LYS A 271 14.25 24.33 -2.95
N HIS A 272 13.86 23.06 -2.97
CA HIS A 272 14.76 21.91 -3.12
C HIS A 272 14.86 21.39 -4.56
N ASN A 273 14.41 22.16 -5.57
CA ASN A 273 14.41 21.80 -7.00
C ASN A 273 13.53 20.58 -7.35
N LEU A 274 12.46 20.35 -6.59
CA LEU A 274 11.46 19.32 -6.86
C LEU A 274 10.19 19.94 -7.46
N GLN A 275 9.53 19.20 -8.35
CA GLN A 275 8.25 19.58 -8.96
C GLN A 275 7.15 18.55 -8.70
N TYR A 276 5.89 18.99 -8.77
CA TYR A 276 4.72 18.12 -8.62
C TYR A 276 4.56 17.23 -9.85
N LEU A 277 4.55 15.91 -9.64
CA LEU A 277 4.17 14.95 -10.66
C LEU A 277 2.64 14.72 -10.63
N ALA A 278 2.16 14.08 -9.58
CA ALA A 278 0.76 13.67 -9.39
C ALA A 278 0.47 13.40 -7.90
N ASP A 279 -0.79 13.14 -7.55
CA ASP A 279 -1.13 12.44 -6.30
C ASP A 279 -1.38 10.95 -6.60
N CYS A 280 -1.09 10.07 -5.64
CA CYS A 280 -1.28 8.63 -5.81
C CYS A 280 -2.72 8.22 -6.11
N ASN A 281 -3.72 9.00 -5.72
CA ASN A 281 -5.10 8.75 -6.09
C ASN A 281 -5.55 9.68 -7.23
N LEU A 282 -5.45 9.19 -8.47
CA LEU A 282 -5.83 9.91 -9.69
C LEU A 282 -7.26 10.50 -9.64
N SER A 283 -8.20 9.80 -8.99
CA SER A 283 -9.59 10.30 -8.89
C SER A 283 -9.71 11.60 -8.10
N THR A 284 -8.74 11.93 -7.24
CA THR A 284 -8.68 13.22 -6.53
C THR A 284 -8.21 14.37 -7.42
N MET A 285 -7.53 14.07 -8.53
CA MET A 285 -7.08 15.04 -9.54
C MET A 285 -8.14 15.26 -10.64
N TYR A 286 -9.20 14.44 -10.68
CA TYR A 286 -10.17 14.42 -11.76
C TYR A 286 -11.25 15.50 -11.60
N LEU A 287 -11.14 16.54 -12.42
CA LEU A 287 -12.09 17.66 -12.44
C LEU A 287 -13.47 17.30 -13.02
N GLY A 288 -13.60 16.22 -13.79
CA GLY A 288 -14.79 15.95 -14.61
C GLY A 288 -16.08 15.60 -13.84
N ASN A 289 -15.99 15.41 -12.53
CA ASN A 289 -17.16 15.30 -11.64
C ASN A 289 -17.74 16.68 -11.23
N MET A 290 -17.04 17.78 -11.54
CA MET A 290 -17.53 19.14 -11.29
C MET A 290 -18.41 19.66 -12.44
N PRO A 291 -19.30 20.64 -12.18
CA PRO A 291 -20.07 21.30 -13.23
C PRO A 291 -19.16 21.84 -14.35
N GLN A 292 -19.51 21.61 -15.62
CA GLN A 292 -18.67 21.91 -16.78
C GLN A 292 -18.09 23.34 -16.76
N LYS A 293 -18.89 24.34 -16.37
CA LYS A 293 -18.48 25.74 -16.23
C LYS A 293 -17.29 25.93 -15.26
N VAL A 294 -17.23 25.16 -14.17
CA VAL A 294 -16.12 25.18 -13.21
C VAL A 294 -14.88 24.54 -13.82
N VAL A 295 -15.04 23.41 -14.52
CA VAL A 295 -13.95 22.73 -15.23
C VAL A 295 -13.32 23.65 -16.29
N GLU A 296 -14.14 24.38 -17.04
CA GLU A 296 -13.68 25.38 -18.03
C GLU A 296 -12.89 26.52 -17.36
N GLN A 297 -13.36 27.03 -16.23
CA GLN A 297 -12.65 28.07 -15.46
C GLN A 297 -11.30 27.55 -14.89
N LEU A 298 -11.27 26.35 -14.30
CA LEU A 298 -10.05 25.76 -13.75
C LEU A 298 -9.01 25.45 -14.84
N LYS A 299 -9.45 25.08 -16.05
CA LYS A 299 -8.55 24.87 -17.21
C LYS A 299 -7.83 26.16 -17.65
N VAL A 300 -8.42 27.34 -17.43
CA VAL A 300 -7.80 28.64 -17.78
C VAL A 300 -6.66 29.04 -16.83
N VAL A 301 -6.66 28.53 -15.59
CA VAL A 301 -5.66 28.90 -14.57
C VAL A 301 -4.22 28.52 -14.97
N ASN A 302 -4.06 27.45 -15.76
CA ASN A 302 -2.78 26.93 -16.29
C ASN A 302 -1.65 26.74 -15.24
N ASP A 303 -2.02 26.57 -13.97
CA ASP A 303 -1.14 26.25 -12.85
C ASP A 303 -1.79 25.08 -12.09
N ILE A 304 -1.19 23.90 -12.22
CA ILE A 304 -1.71 22.68 -11.60
C ILE A 304 -1.74 22.77 -10.07
N VAL A 305 -0.79 23.48 -9.45
CA VAL A 305 -0.70 23.59 -7.99
C VAL A 305 -1.84 24.45 -7.46
N ARG A 306 -2.18 25.54 -8.16
CA ARG A 306 -3.38 26.35 -7.85
C ARG A 306 -4.67 25.57 -8.07
N THR A 307 -4.80 24.87 -9.19
CA THR A 307 -5.99 24.06 -9.49
C THR A 307 -6.22 22.99 -8.41
N GLU A 308 -5.20 22.22 -8.08
CA GLU A 308 -5.21 21.23 -6.97
C GLU A 308 -5.53 21.87 -5.61
N GLN A 309 -4.99 23.06 -5.33
CA GLN A 309 -5.30 23.78 -4.09
C GLN A 309 -6.77 24.23 -4.02
N TYR A 310 -7.37 24.65 -5.14
CA TYR A 310 -8.82 24.91 -5.20
C TYR A 310 -9.65 23.64 -4.96
N MET A 311 -9.20 22.49 -5.51
CA MET A 311 -9.83 21.20 -5.23
C MET A 311 -9.79 20.87 -3.73
N ASP A 312 -8.69 21.13 -3.04
CA ASP A 312 -8.57 20.88 -1.58
C ASP A 312 -9.55 21.72 -0.77
N PHE A 313 -9.71 23.00 -1.11
CA PHE A 313 -10.68 23.88 -0.46
C PHE A 313 -12.13 23.40 -0.67
N ILE A 314 -12.48 22.97 -1.89
CA ILE A 314 -13.84 22.57 -2.25
C ILE A 314 -14.19 21.18 -1.72
N THR A 315 -13.23 20.25 -1.72
CA THR A 315 -13.43 18.85 -1.30
C THR A 315 -13.10 18.60 0.17
N ASN A 316 -12.67 19.64 0.90
CA ASN A 316 -12.20 19.56 2.28
C ASN A 316 -11.11 18.49 2.48
N ARG A 317 -10.11 18.47 1.58
CA ARG A 317 -9.10 17.41 1.55
C ARG A 317 -8.27 17.38 2.83
N ARG A 318 -8.26 16.23 3.50
CA ARG A 318 -7.58 16.01 4.79
C ARG A 318 -6.16 15.43 4.70
N PHE A 319 -5.82 14.81 3.58
CA PHE A 319 -4.57 14.07 3.39
C PHE A 319 -4.16 14.05 1.91
N ARG A 320 -2.85 14.13 1.66
CA ARG A 320 -2.23 13.97 0.33
C ARG A 320 -1.18 12.86 0.33
N SER A 321 -0.98 12.28 -0.84
CA SER A 321 0.02 11.26 -1.13
C SER A 321 0.71 11.69 -2.42
N THR A 322 1.60 12.67 -2.29
CA THR A 322 2.16 13.42 -3.42
C THR A 322 3.38 12.74 -4.00
N LEU A 323 3.42 12.68 -5.33
CA LEU A 323 4.58 12.31 -6.11
C LEU A 323 5.35 13.56 -6.54
N LEU A 324 6.65 13.54 -6.29
CA LEU A 324 7.63 14.54 -6.70
C LEU A 324 8.69 13.91 -7.60
N CYS A 325 9.24 14.72 -8.49
CA CYS A 325 10.43 14.39 -9.27
C CYS A 325 11.32 15.63 -9.44
N HIS A 326 12.52 15.46 -10.00
CA HIS A 326 13.43 16.55 -10.32
C HIS A 326 12.80 17.59 -11.24
N ASN A 327 13.04 18.88 -11.00
CA ASN A 327 12.45 19.99 -11.75
C ASN A 327 12.87 20.08 -13.24
N ASP A 328 13.89 19.33 -13.68
CA ASP A 328 14.29 19.23 -15.10
C ASP A 328 13.56 18.12 -15.88
N VAL A 329 12.82 17.23 -15.19
CA VAL A 329 12.01 16.17 -15.81
C VAL A 329 10.84 16.78 -16.58
N LYS A 330 10.62 16.34 -17.82
CA LYS A 330 9.48 16.79 -18.63
C LYS A 330 8.24 15.96 -18.30
N ILE A 331 7.17 16.64 -17.93
CA ILE A 331 5.88 16.04 -17.55
C ILE A 331 4.85 16.36 -18.64
N ASN A 332 4.21 15.35 -19.22
CA ASN A 332 3.07 15.52 -20.12
C ASN A 332 1.75 15.34 -19.34
N ARG A 333 0.95 16.41 -19.23
CA ARG A 333 -0.39 16.35 -18.61
C ARG A 333 -1.53 16.13 -19.59
N ASN A 334 -1.26 16.05 -20.90
CA ASN A 334 -2.27 15.71 -21.90
C ASN A 334 -2.41 14.18 -22.01
N ILE A 335 -3.37 13.63 -21.27
CA ILE A 335 -3.75 12.21 -21.26
C ILE A 335 -4.83 11.99 -22.32
N ASN A 336 -4.64 10.99 -23.16
CA ASN A 336 -5.54 10.60 -24.25
C ASN A 336 -6.05 9.17 -24.02
N ASN A 337 -7.17 8.83 -24.65
CA ASN A 337 -7.74 7.49 -24.57
C ASN A 337 -6.78 6.38 -25.02
N GLU A 338 -5.95 6.66 -26.02
CA GLU A 338 -4.93 5.74 -26.56
C GLU A 338 -3.83 5.39 -25.56
N ASP A 339 -3.59 6.23 -24.54
CA ASP A 339 -2.59 5.97 -23.50
C ASP A 339 -2.91 4.72 -22.67
N ILE A 340 -4.17 4.23 -22.71
CA ILE A 340 -4.55 2.98 -22.03
C ILE A 340 -3.76 1.76 -22.53
N MET A 341 -3.34 1.77 -23.81
CA MET A 341 -2.56 0.66 -24.41
C MET A 341 -1.15 0.54 -23.82
N LYS A 342 -0.67 1.55 -23.07
CA LYS A 342 0.62 1.52 -22.37
C LYS A 342 0.58 0.70 -21.07
N PHE A 343 -0.60 0.33 -20.60
CA PHE A 343 -0.80 -0.23 -19.26
C PHE A 343 -1.54 -1.57 -19.30
N ASN A 344 -1.29 -2.39 -18.28
CA ASN A 344 -2.22 -3.44 -17.91
C ASN A 344 -3.32 -2.84 -17.03
N MET A 345 -4.54 -3.33 -17.18
CA MET A 345 -5.72 -2.89 -16.44
C MET A 345 -6.17 -3.95 -15.43
N ILE A 346 -6.67 -3.50 -14.29
CA ILE A 346 -7.40 -4.29 -13.31
C ILE A 346 -8.75 -3.61 -13.10
N PHE A 347 -9.84 -4.34 -13.33
CA PHE A 347 -11.19 -3.87 -13.00
C PHE A 347 -11.93 -4.94 -12.21
N ASN A 348 -12.16 -4.69 -10.93
CA ASN A 348 -12.79 -5.66 -10.05
C ASN A 348 -14.31 -5.52 -10.14
N VAL A 349 -14.93 -6.32 -11.02
CA VAL A 349 -16.39 -6.36 -11.25
C VAL A 349 -16.94 -7.75 -11.04
N VAL A 350 -18.07 -7.86 -10.33
CA VAL A 350 -18.79 -9.12 -10.13
C VAL A 350 -20.13 -9.03 -10.86
N PRO A 351 -20.43 -9.89 -11.84
CA PRO A 351 -21.69 -9.83 -12.59
C PRO A 351 -22.87 -10.27 -11.70
N GLU A 352 -24.06 -9.72 -11.97
CA GLU A 352 -25.30 -10.16 -11.31
C GLU A 352 -25.69 -11.61 -11.68
N LYS A 353 -25.42 -12.02 -12.92
CA LYS A 353 -25.76 -13.34 -13.47
C LYS A 353 -24.52 -14.07 -13.97
N SER A 354 -24.52 -15.40 -13.90
CA SER A 354 -23.44 -16.20 -14.46
C SER A 354 -23.37 -16.03 -15.99
N LEU A 355 -22.17 -16.06 -16.58
CA LEU A 355 -22.01 -16.02 -18.04
C LEU A 355 -22.76 -17.17 -18.76
N LYS A 356 -23.05 -18.28 -18.06
CA LYS A 356 -23.83 -19.42 -18.58
C LYS A 356 -25.33 -19.16 -18.67
N GLU A 357 -25.82 -18.09 -18.05
CA GLU A 357 -27.26 -17.76 -17.93
C GLU A 357 -27.67 -16.59 -18.83
N VAL A 358 -26.74 -16.10 -19.67
CA VAL A 358 -26.84 -14.83 -20.39
C VAL A 358 -26.45 -15.02 -21.87
N ASP A 359 -27.24 -14.45 -22.78
CA ASP A 359 -26.79 -14.20 -24.15
C ASP A 359 -26.16 -12.79 -24.24
N LEU A 360 -24.86 -12.74 -24.46
CA LEU A 360 -24.14 -11.48 -24.59
C LEU A 360 -24.59 -10.65 -25.81
N ASN A 361 -25.07 -11.31 -26.88
CA ASN A 361 -25.50 -10.64 -28.11
C ASN A 361 -26.87 -9.94 -27.95
N ASN A 362 -27.63 -10.28 -26.90
CA ASN A 362 -28.91 -9.64 -26.62
C ASN A 362 -28.72 -8.18 -26.17
N SER A 363 -28.80 -7.25 -27.12
CA SER A 363 -28.68 -5.80 -26.88
C SER A 363 -29.93 -5.16 -26.24
N SER A 364 -31.00 -5.92 -25.99
CA SER A 364 -32.19 -5.45 -25.28
C SER A 364 -32.14 -5.70 -23.76
N GLU A 365 -31.35 -6.68 -23.31
CA GLU A 365 -31.12 -6.95 -21.89
C GLU A 365 -30.03 -6.03 -21.35
N SER A 366 -30.32 -5.29 -20.28
CA SER A 366 -29.30 -4.61 -19.48
C SER A 366 -28.84 -5.52 -18.34
N LEU A 367 -27.53 -5.57 -18.08
CA LEU A 367 -26.93 -6.38 -17.01
C LEU A 367 -26.20 -5.51 -16.01
N ALA A 368 -26.35 -5.81 -14.72
CA ALA A 368 -25.63 -5.16 -13.63
C ALA A 368 -24.30 -5.87 -13.31
N PHE A 369 -23.28 -5.06 -13.03
CA PHE A 369 -21.95 -5.49 -12.58
C PHE A 369 -21.56 -4.70 -11.33
N PHE A 370 -21.31 -5.40 -10.23
CA PHE A 370 -21.06 -4.85 -8.90
C PHE A 370 -19.56 -4.55 -8.69
N LEU A 371 -19.25 -3.30 -8.36
CA LEU A 371 -17.89 -2.81 -8.17
C LEU A 371 -17.29 -3.37 -6.88
N ASN A 372 -16.16 -4.08 -6.99
CA ASN A 372 -15.55 -4.85 -5.90
C ASN A 372 -16.53 -5.80 -5.17
N GLY A 373 -17.60 -6.25 -5.85
CA GLY A 373 -18.67 -7.06 -5.25
C GLY A 373 -19.66 -6.31 -4.35
N ASN A 374 -19.58 -4.98 -4.25
CA ASN A 374 -20.52 -4.18 -3.48
C ASN A 374 -21.87 -4.05 -4.22
N LYS A 375 -22.95 -4.53 -3.60
CA LYS A 375 -24.31 -4.47 -4.20
C LYS A 375 -24.85 -3.05 -4.36
N ASP A 376 -24.43 -2.12 -3.51
CA ASP A 376 -24.86 -0.73 -3.54
C ASP A 376 -24.12 0.12 -4.59
N SER A 377 -23.10 -0.44 -5.24
CA SER A 377 -22.27 0.26 -6.22
C SER A 377 -22.11 -0.59 -7.48
N ASN A 378 -22.87 -0.27 -8.52
CA ASN A 378 -22.91 -1.04 -9.76
C ASN A 378 -22.79 -0.16 -11.01
N LEU A 379 -22.44 -0.81 -12.11
CA LEU A 379 -22.58 -0.31 -13.47
C LEU A 379 -23.59 -1.19 -14.21
N THR A 380 -24.39 -0.59 -15.09
CA THR A 380 -25.30 -1.33 -15.96
C THR A 380 -24.97 -1.08 -17.42
N THR A 381 -25.13 -2.09 -18.27
CA THR A 381 -24.92 -1.96 -19.71
C THR A 381 -25.74 -2.94 -20.53
N ALA A 382 -26.22 -2.47 -21.67
CA ALA A 382 -26.86 -3.28 -22.71
C ALA A 382 -25.92 -3.61 -23.89
N SER A 383 -24.75 -2.94 -24.00
CA SER A 383 -23.79 -3.16 -25.09
C SER A 383 -23.18 -4.57 -25.02
N PRO A 384 -23.32 -5.42 -26.06
CA PRO A 384 -22.67 -6.73 -26.12
C PRO A 384 -21.16 -6.67 -25.88
N TYR A 385 -20.51 -5.61 -26.38
CA TYR A 385 -19.07 -5.41 -26.29
C TYR A 385 -18.66 -5.06 -24.86
N THR A 386 -19.36 -4.13 -24.20
CA THR A 386 -19.12 -3.83 -22.79
C THR A 386 -19.38 -5.05 -21.91
N LYS A 387 -20.46 -5.80 -22.13
CA LYS A 387 -20.74 -7.04 -21.38
C LYS A 387 -19.58 -8.03 -21.51
N ALA A 388 -19.09 -8.29 -22.72
CA ALA A 388 -17.97 -9.21 -22.96
C ALA A 388 -16.66 -8.75 -22.28
N ILE A 389 -16.37 -7.43 -22.29
CA ILE A 389 -15.24 -6.82 -21.57
C ILE A 389 -15.39 -7.01 -20.05
N LEU A 390 -16.56 -6.70 -19.48
CA LEU A 390 -16.81 -6.81 -18.04
C LEU A 390 -16.78 -8.26 -17.53
N TYR A 391 -17.31 -9.21 -18.31
CA TYR A 391 -17.15 -10.64 -17.99
C TYR A 391 -15.69 -11.08 -18.02
N THR A 392 -14.90 -10.61 -18.99
CA THR A 392 -13.44 -10.88 -19.04
C THR A 392 -12.76 -10.34 -17.77
N PHE A 393 -13.06 -9.12 -17.35
CA PHE A 393 -12.53 -8.58 -16.09
C PHE A 393 -12.98 -9.37 -14.86
N SER A 394 -14.23 -9.85 -14.81
CA SER A 394 -14.74 -10.65 -13.69
C SER A 394 -14.09 -12.02 -13.53
N GLU A 395 -13.50 -12.56 -14.60
CA GLU A 395 -12.75 -13.83 -14.58
C GLU A 395 -11.28 -13.66 -14.13
N HIS A 396 -10.78 -12.41 -14.08
CA HIS A 396 -9.39 -12.06 -13.76
C HIS A 396 -9.28 -11.05 -12.61
N LEU A 397 -10.12 -11.18 -11.58
CA LEU A 397 -10.13 -10.27 -10.43
C LEU A 397 -8.72 -10.06 -9.83
N ASN A 398 -8.36 -8.80 -9.62
CA ASN A 398 -7.04 -8.34 -9.16
C ASN A 398 -5.83 -8.78 -10.02
N ASN A 399 -5.99 -9.42 -11.18
CA ASN A 399 -4.91 -9.81 -12.09
C ASN A 399 -4.77 -8.80 -13.24
N PRO A 400 -3.59 -8.16 -13.45
CA PRO A 400 -3.41 -7.23 -14.57
C PRO A 400 -3.64 -7.90 -15.92
N LEU A 401 -4.39 -7.26 -16.82
CA LEU A 401 -4.58 -7.70 -18.21
C LEU A 401 -4.14 -6.60 -19.19
N SER A 402 -3.42 -6.97 -20.25
CA SER A 402 -3.11 -6.01 -21.32
C SER A 402 -4.35 -5.70 -22.16
N PHE A 403 -4.31 -4.59 -22.90
CA PHE A 403 -5.35 -4.20 -23.84
C PHE A 403 -5.65 -5.30 -24.87
N GLU A 404 -4.61 -5.95 -25.41
CA GLU A 404 -4.71 -7.08 -26.33
C GLU A 404 -5.42 -8.25 -25.66
N LYS A 405 -4.98 -8.63 -24.45
CA LYS A 405 -5.56 -9.77 -23.73
C LYS A 405 -7.05 -9.58 -23.42
N ILE A 406 -7.45 -8.38 -22.96
CA ILE A 406 -8.86 -8.06 -22.71
C ILE A 406 -9.67 -8.16 -24.00
N THR A 407 -9.17 -7.54 -25.07
CA THR A 407 -9.92 -7.45 -26.34
C THR A 407 -10.01 -8.81 -27.05
N GLU A 408 -8.97 -9.65 -26.96
CA GLU A 408 -8.99 -11.02 -27.48
C GLU A 408 -9.91 -11.95 -26.69
N GLU A 409 -9.87 -11.93 -25.35
CA GLU A 409 -10.73 -12.79 -24.53
C GLU A 409 -12.20 -12.37 -24.59
N ALA A 410 -12.50 -11.06 -24.58
CA ALA A 410 -13.85 -10.56 -24.85
C ALA A 410 -14.32 -10.95 -26.26
N ASN A 411 -13.45 -10.90 -27.27
CA ASN A 411 -13.80 -11.31 -28.63
C ASN A 411 -14.14 -12.81 -28.73
N LYS A 412 -13.42 -13.68 -28.00
CA LYS A 412 -13.74 -15.12 -27.92
C LYS A 412 -15.14 -15.36 -27.35
N LYS A 413 -15.60 -14.54 -26.39
CA LYS A 413 -16.97 -14.59 -25.84
C LYS A 413 -18.05 -14.18 -26.84
N LEU A 414 -17.70 -13.45 -27.91
CA LEU A 414 -18.56 -13.06 -29.03
C LEU A 414 -18.20 -13.80 -30.35
N HIS A 415 -17.87 -15.09 -30.23
CA HIS A 415 -17.54 -16.01 -31.33
C HIS A 415 -16.37 -15.57 -32.23
N GLY A 416 -15.51 -14.66 -31.77
CA GLY A 416 -14.31 -14.21 -32.48
C GLY A 416 -14.54 -13.12 -33.54
N THR A 417 -15.77 -12.63 -33.72
CA THR A 417 -16.16 -11.78 -34.86
C THR A 417 -16.19 -10.26 -34.59
N LYS A 418 -15.93 -9.83 -33.34
CA LYS A 418 -16.25 -8.49 -32.81
C LYS A 418 -15.05 -7.70 -32.27
N LEU A 419 -13.84 -8.06 -32.69
CA LEU A 419 -12.60 -7.50 -32.14
C LEU A 419 -12.49 -5.97 -32.29
N ASN A 420 -12.94 -5.41 -33.42
CA ASN A 420 -12.80 -3.98 -33.69
C ASN A 420 -13.77 -3.16 -32.84
N GLU A 421 -15.02 -3.62 -32.71
CA GLU A 421 -16.04 -2.99 -31.87
C GLU A 421 -15.65 -3.05 -30.38
N ILE A 422 -15.10 -4.18 -29.91
CA ILE A 422 -14.56 -4.33 -28.55
C ILE A 422 -13.37 -3.38 -28.32
N LYS A 423 -12.45 -3.25 -29.28
CA LYS A 423 -11.32 -2.32 -29.17
C LYS A 423 -11.79 -0.85 -29.11
N ALA A 424 -12.78 -0.48 -29.92
CA ALA A 424 -13.35 0.87 -29.89
C ALA A 424 -14.03 1.18 -28.55
N GLU A 425 -14.90 0.28 -28.07
CA GLU A 425 -15.59 0.40 -26.77
C GLU A 425 -14.60 0.53 -25.59
N LEU A 426 -13.51 -0.26 -25.60
CA LEU A 426 -12.49 -0.20 -24.56
C LEU A 426 -11.67 1.09 -24.64
N LEU A 427 -11.27 1.55 -25.83
CA LEU A 427 -10.56 2.81 -26.02
C LEU A 427 -11.42 4.01 -25.59
N GLU A 428 -12.70 4.04 -25.96
CA GLU A 428 -13.60 5.15 -25.65
C GLU A 428 -13.79 5.35 -24.13
N ASN A 429 -13.95 4.24 -23.39
CA ASN A 429 -14.37 4.29 -21.99
C ASN A 429 -13.25 4.11 -20.96
N ALA A 430 -12.20 3.32 -21.25
CA ALA A 430 -11.28 2.85 -20.21
C ALA A 430 -10.54 3.99 -19.50
N MET A 431 -9.91 4.92 -20.23
CA MET A 431 -9.14 6.00 -19.61
C MET A 431 -10.03 6.93 -18.77
N LYS A 432 -11.29 7.15 -19.17
CA LYS A 432 -12.27 7.90 -18.36
C LYS A 432 -12.55 7.18 -17.03
N LEU A 433 -12.75 5.87 -17.06
CA LEU A 433 -12.96 5.05 -15.86
C LEU A 433 -11.70 4.95 -14.98
N VAL A 434 -10.50 5.02 -15.56
CA VAL A 434 -9.23 5.14 -14.83
C VAL A 434 -9.15 6.48 -14.08
N LEU A 435 -9.40 7.59 -14.76
CA LEU A 435 -9.39 8.92 -14.15
C LEU A 435 -10.47 9.07 -13.07
N GLN A 436 -11.59 8.35 -13.17
CA GLN A 436 -12.62 8.28 -12.14
C GLN A 436 -12.31 7.32 -10.98
N GLY A 437 -11.24 6.51 -11.08
CA GLY A 437 -10.82 5.56 -10.04
C GLY A 437 -11.54 4.21 -10.04
N TYR A 438 -12.28 3.87 -11.11
CA TYR A 438 -12.97 2.58 -11.25
C TYR A 438 -12.05 1.48 -11.82
N ILE A 439 -11.22 1.81 -12.80
CA ILE A 439 -10.20 0.91 -13.36
C ILE A 439 -8.84 1.31 -12.80
N ASN A 440 -8.09 0.35 -12.27
CA ASN A 440 -6.70 0.56 -11.91
C ASN A 440 -5.80 0.21 -13.09
N ILE A 441 -4.90 1.11 -13.47
CA ILE A 441 -3.80 0.80 -14.40
C ILE A 441 -2.55 0.37 -13.64
N THR A 442 -1.70 -0.42 -14.29
CA THR A 442 -0.39 -0.79 -13.75
C THR A 442 0.62 -1.17 -14.82
N THR A 443 1.90 -0.90 -14.57
CA THR A 443 3.04 -1.45 -15.31
C THR A 443 3.42 -2.88 -14.86
N GLN A 444 2.80 -3.42 -13.81
CA GLN A 444 2.93 -4.85 -13.46
C GLN A 444 2.38 -5.73 -14.58
N LYS A 445 3.12 -6.80 -14.91
CA LYS A 445 2.72 -7.80 -15.91
C LYS A 445 1.56 -8.66 -15.39
N HIS A 446 0.82 -9.25 -16.32
CA HIS A 446 -0.12 -10.33 -16.04
C HIS A 446 0.54 -11.48 -15.28
N ARG A 447 -0.16 -12.07 -14.32
CA ARG A 447 0.28 -13.25 -13.56
C ARG A 447 -0.42 -14.50 -14.07
N GLU A 448 0.28 -15.62 -14.07
CA GLU A 448 -0.29 -16.92 -14.44
C GLU A 448 -1.47 -17.28 -13.52
N THR A 449 -2.46 -18.00 -14.07
CA THR A 449 -3.62 -18.45 -13.30
C THR A 449 -3.17 -19.49 -12.25
N PRO A 450 -3.43 -19.28 -10.95
CA PRO A 450 -2.95 -20.17 -9.89
C PRO A 450 -3.63 -21.55 -9.95
N GLU A 451 -2.88 -22.61 -9.64
CA GLU A 451 -3.44 -23.96 -9.52
C GLU A 451 -4.24 -24.10 -8.22
N LEU A 452 -5.57 -24.22 -8.34
CA LEU A 452 -6.48 -24.28 -7.17
C LEU A 452 -6.52 -25.66 -6.48
N ASN A 453 -6.09 -26.73 -7.16
CA ASN A 453 -6.11 -28.10 -6.62
C ASN A 453 -5.05 -28.30 -5.52
N LYS A 454 -3.90 -27.66 -5.70
CA LYS A 454 -2.76 -27.63 -4.76
C LYS A 454 -2.39 -26.18 -4.53
N PRO A 455 -3.23 -25.43 -3.77
CA PRO A 455 -3.08 -24.00 -3.66
C PRO A 455 -1.73 -23.64 -3.07
N LYS A 456 -1.12 -22.63 -3.65
CA LYS A 456 0.21 -22.13 -3.29
C LYS A 456 0.11 -20.64 -3.05
N THR A 457 0.68 -20.19 -1.94
CA THR A 457 0.80 -18.76 -1.62
C THR A 457 2.27 -18.34 -1.52
N THR A 458 2.53 -17.05 -1.30
CA THR A 458 3.90 -16.55 -1.15
C THR A 458 4.50 -17.01 0.18
N LYS A 459 5.83 -17.12 0.22
CA LYS A 459 6.55 -17.38 1.48
C LYS A 459 6.25 -16.32 2.56
N LEU A 460 5.97 -15.08 2.15
CA LEU A 460 5.57 -13.98 3.03
C LEU A 460 4.25 -14.28 3.74
N VAL A 461 3.22 -14.64 2.97
CA VAL A 461 1.88 -14.94 3.48
C VAL A 461 1.90 -16.17 4.40
N ILE A 462 2.68 -17.21 4.06
CA ILE A 462 2.91 -18.37 4.95
C ILE A 462 3.57 -17.93 6.26
N HIS A 463 4.66 -17.15 6.20
CA HIS A 463 5.36 -16.67 7.40
C HIS A 463 4.46 -15.81 8.28
N GLN A 464 3.73 -14.86 7.70
CA GLN A 464 2.75 -14.04 8.43
C GLN A 464 1.70 -14.92 9.13
N ALA A 465 1.15 -15.93 8.44
CA ALA A 465 0.17 -16.83 9.02
C ALA A 465 0.71 -17.72 10.17
N ILE A 466 2.01 -18.02 10.20
CA ILE A 466 2.66 -18.83 11.24
C ILE A 466 3.16 -17.96 12.40
N HIS A 467 3.85 -16.86 12.12
CA HIS A 467 4.72 -16.18 13.08
C HIS A 467 4.19 -14.84 13.61
N THR A 468 3.18 -14.23 12.99
CA THR A 468 2.60 -12.95 13.47
C THR A 468 1.29 -13.18 14.22
N PRO A 469 0.91 -12.29 15.16
CA PRO A 469 -0.41 -12.33 15.78
C PRO A 469 -1.53 -11.82 14.85
N TYR A 470 -1.19 -11.07 13.79
CA TYR A 470 -2.12 -10.31 12.95
C TYR A 470 -3.21 -11.14 12.27
N MET A 471 -4.42 -10.61 12.17
CA MET A 471 -5.54 -11.22 11.43
C MET A 471 -5.63 -10.68 9.99
N TRP A 472 -4.47 -10.42 9.38
CA TRP A 472 -4.31 -9.98 8.00
C TRP A 472 -2.98 -10.50 7.43
N VAL A 473 -2.87 -10.55 6.11
CA VAL A 473 -1.66 -10.94 5.35
C VAL A 473 -1.44 -10.00 4.16
N THR A 474 -0.22 -9.86 3.66
CA THR A 474 0.10 -8.98 2.52
C THR A 474 -0.05 -9.73 1.19
N ASN A 475 -0.91 -9.24 0.29
CA ASN A 475 -1.07 -9.84 -1.05
C ASN A 475 0.00 -9.38 -2.05
N LEU A 476 -0.03 -9.95 -3.26
CA LEU A 476 0.89 -9.62 -4.36
C LEU A 476 0.78 -8.17 -4.87
N LYS A 477 -0.30 -7.46 -4.53
CA LYS A 477 -0.55 -6.05 -4.87
C LYS A 477 -0.06 -5.08 -3.81
N HIS A 478 0.52 -5.59 -2.71
CA HIS A 478 0.96 -4.82 -1.54
C HIS A 478 -0.21 -4.22 -0.74
N GLU A 479 -1.30 -5.00 -0.61
CA GLU A 479 -2.49 -4.66 0.16
C GLU A 479 -2.63 -5.61 1.37
N PRO A 480 -3.06 -5.12 2.54
CA PRO A 480 -3.40 -5.97 3.67
C PRO A 480 -4.77 -6.62 3.44
N VAL A 481 -4.80 -7.96 3.39
CA VAL A 481 -6.03 -8.74 3.23
C VAL A 481 -6.40 -9.39 4.55
N GLY A 482 -7.58 -9.05 5.08
CA GLY A 482 -8.10 -9.61 6.33
C GLY A 482 -8.39 -11.11 6.22
N VAL A 483 -7.89 -11.87 7.20
CA VAL A 483 -8.09 -13.33 7.31
C VAL A 483 -8.71 -13.71 8.64
N ASN A 484 -9.59 -14.72 8.64
CA ASN A 484 -10.10 -15.33 9.87
C ASN A 484 -9.16 -16.45 10.38
N PHE A 485 -9.46 -17.04 11.54
CA PHE A 485 -8.60 -18.08 12.14
C PHE A 485 -8.48 -19.36 11.29
N PHE A 486 -9.56 -19.80 10.63
CA PHE A 486 -9.53 -20.96 9.74
C PHE A 486 -8.65 -20.67 8.51
N GLU A 487 -8.86 -19.52 7.87
CA GLU A 487 -8.08 -19.04 6.72
C GLU A 487 -6.58 -18.95 7.07
N LYS A 488 -6.25 -18.36 8.22
CA LYS A 488 -4.88 -18.23 8.70
C LYS A 488 -4.22 -19.58 9.01
N LEU A 489 -4.96 -20.57 9.52
CA LEU A 489 -4.43 -21.92 9.69
C LEU A 489 -4.23 -22.64 8.34
N ALA A 490 -5.19 -22.53 7.41
CA ALA A 490 -5.11 -23.18 6.11
C ALA A 490 -3.93 -22.67 5.27
N ILE A 491 -3.65 -21.36 5.29
CA ILE A 491 -2.51 -20.72 4.61
C ILE A 491 -1.17 -21.41 4.93
N ARG A 492 -0.99 -21.90 6.17
CA ARG A 492 0.26 -22.55 6.63
C ARG A 492 0.63 -23.79 5.81
N TYR A 493 -0.36 -24.39 5.12
CA TYR A 493 -0.25 -25.61 4.34
C TYR A 493 -0.37 -25.35 2.82
N MET A 494 -0.55 -24.10 2.38
CA MET A 494 -0.66 -23.72 0.97
C MET A 494 0.73 -23.55 0.32
N ASP A 495 1.49 -24.64 0.25
CA ASP A 495 2.86 -24.69 -0.27
C ASP A 495 2.97 -25.18 -1.73
N GLY A 496 1.83 -25.45 -2.39
CA GLY A 496 1.77 -26.05 -3.73
C GLY A 496 1.97 -27.57 -3.76
N LYS A 497 2.07 -28.24 -2.61
CA LYS A 497 2.19 -29.72 -2.53
C LYS A 497 0.93 -30.36 -1.94
N HIS A 498 0.39 -29.75 -0.89
CA HIS A 498 -0.81 -30.22 -0.22
C HIS A 498 -2.05 -29.91 -1.08
N ASP A 499 -2.90 -30.93 -1.27
CA ASP A 499 -4.20 -30.75 -1.90
C ASP A 499 -5.28 -30.34 -0.87
N LYS A 500 -6.51 -30.11 -1.34
CA LYS A 500 -7.68 -29.82 -0.47
C LYS A 500 -7.79 -30.77 0.72
N LYS A 501 -7.61 -32.08 0.51
CA LYS A 501 -7.79 -33.07 1.57
C LYS A 501 -6.67 -32.95 2.60
N ALA A 502 -5.41 -32.87 2.16
CA ALA A 502 -4.27 -32.75 3.04
C ALA A 502 -4.29 -31.46 3.87
N ILE A 503 -4.75 -30.33 3.30
CA ILE A 503 -4.94 -29.07 4.03
C ILE A 503 -6.05 -29.20 5.09
N ILE A 504 -7.19 -29.81 4.75
CA ILE A 504 -8.29 -30.02 5.70
C ILE A 504 -7.88 -30.97 6.84
N ASP A 505 -7.19 -32.07 6.53
CA ASP A 505 -6.68 -33.01 7.53
C ASP A 505 -5.65 -32.33 8.47
N ALA A 506 -4.82 -31.43 7.96
CA ALA A 506 -3.90 -30.62 8.79
C ALA A 506 -4.64 -29.62 9.70
N VAL A 507 -5.67 -28.93 9.19
CA VAL A 507 -6.52 -28.03 9.98
C VAL A 507 -7.31 -28.81 11.05
N MET A 508 -7.82 -30.00 10.74
CA MET A 508 -8.43 -30.90 11.73
C MET A 508 -7.45 -31.25 12.86
N GLY A 509 -6.16 -31.42 12.56
CA GLY A 509 -5.11 -31.58 13.56
C GLY A 509 -5.01 -30.42 14.56
N HIS A 510 -5.28 -29.19 14.15
CA HIS A 510 -5.36 -28.03 15.06
C HIS A 510 -6.66 -28.02 15.88
N VAL A 511 -7.79 -28.45 15.30
CA VAL A 511 -9.06 -28.58 16.02
C VAL A 511 -8.93 -29.60 17.16
N VAL A 512 -8.36 -30.78 16.89
CA VAL A 512 -8.18 -31.86 17.88
C VAL A 512 -7.26 -31.44 19.04
N LYS A 513 -6.29 -30.55 18.78
CA LYS A 513 -5.43 -29.96 19.82
C LYS A 513 -6.11 -28.83 20.62
N GLY A 514 -7.30 -28.39 20.23
CA GLY A 514 -8.01 -27.27 20.85
C GLY A 514 -7.48 -25.89 20.46
N GLU A 515 -6.61 -25.79 19.45
CA GLU A 515 -6.04 -24.51 18.97
C GLU A 515 -7.08 -23.66 18.22
N ILE A 516 -8.14 -24.28 17.70
CA ILE A 516 -9.29 -23.64 17.07
C ILE A 516 -10.57 -24.39 17.45
N ASN A 517 -11.66 -23.64 17.66
CA ASN A 517 -12.99 -24.20 17.87
C ASN A 517 -13.91 -23.71 16.75
N LEU A 518 -14.73 -24.60 16.19
CA LEU A 518 -15.83 -24.21 15.30
C LEU A 518 -17.11 -24.08 16.12
N SER A 519 -17.88 -23.04 15.84
CA SER A 519 -19.22 -22.85 16.40
C SER A 519 -20.26 -22.68 15.31
N LYS A 520 -21.47 -23.14 15.58
CA LYS A 520 -22.66 -22.89 14.77
C LYS A 520 -23.76 -22.38 15.70
N ASP A 521 -24.41 -21.28 15.31
CA ASP A 521 -25.49 -20.65 16.07
C ASP A 521 -25.11 -20.38 17.55
N GLY A 522 -23.85 -20.01 17.79
CA GLY A 522 -23.27 -19.74 19.11
C GLY A 522 -22.82 -20.98 19.90
N GLN A 523 -23.16 -22.20 19.47
CA GLN A 523 -22.76 -23.44 20.14
C GLN A 523 -21.50 -24.04 19.51
N LYS A 524 -20.57 -24.53 20.34
CA LYS A 524 -19.38 -25.25 19.87
C LYS A 524 -19.79 -26.59 19.25
N ILE A 525 -19.20 -26.92 18.10
CA ILE A 525 -19.29 -28.24 17.50
C ILE A 525 -18.19 -29.11 18.11
N GLU A 526 -18.55 -30.31 18.60
CA GLU A 526 -17.59 -31.28 19.15
C GLU A 526 -17.39 -32.52 18.27
N ASP A 527 -18.38 -32.85 17.43
CA ASP A 527 -18.33 -33.96 16.48
C ASP A 527 -17.33 -33.67 15.35
N GLN A 528 -16.28 -34.48 15.25
CA GLN A 528 -15.18 -34.32 14.30
C GLN A 528 -15.61 -34.51 12.84
N GLU A 529 -16.59 -35.37 12.55
CA GLU A 529 -17.09 -35.57 11.19
C GLU A 529 -17.98 -34.40 10.76
N VAL A 530 -18.78 -33.85 11.68
CA VAL A 530 -19.50 -32.59 11.45
C VAL A 530 -18.53 -31.44 11.21
N ILE A 531 -17.46 -31.33 11.99
CA ILE A 531 -16.41 -30.31 11.80
C ILE A 531 -15.75 -30.46 10.43
N ARG A 532 -15.27 -31.67 10.06
CA ARG A 532 -14.64 -31.92 8.75
C ARG A 532 -15.55 -31.46 7.61
N LYS A 533 -16.84 -31.83 7.67
CA LYS A 533 -17.84 -31.41 6.67
C LYS A 533 -18.03 -29.89 6.60
N GLN A 534 -17.96 -29.17 7.73
CA GLN A 534 -17.97 -27.70 7.70
C GLN A 534 -16.71 -27.13 7.06
N LEU A 535 -15.52 -27.66 7.38
CA LEU A 535 -14.26 -27.24 6.74
C LEU A 535 -14.28 -27.48 5.22
N GLU A 536 -14.83 -28.60 4.75
CA GLU A 536 -14.97 -28.90 3.33
C GLU A 536 -15.87 -27.92 2.57
N VAL A 537 -16.91 -27.40 3.23
CA VAL A 537 -17.83 -26.36 2.73
C VAL A 537 -17.16 -24.99 2.72
N LEU A 538 -16.43 -24.63 3.79
CA LEU A 538 -15.70 -23.36 3.90
C LEU A 538 -14.49 -23.27 2.97
N PHE A 539 -13.92 -24.41 2.55
CA PHE A 539 -12.69 -24.45 1.77
C PHE A 539 -12.81 -23.81 0.39
N MET A 540 -13.88 -24.09 -0.38
CA MET A 540 -13.99 -23.54 -1.75
C MET A 540 -14.14 -22.00 -1.75
N PRO A 541 -15.07 -21.40 -0.98
CA PRO A 541 -15.16 -19.94 -0.88
C PRO A 541 -13.88 -19.26 -0.38
N MET A 542 -13.10 -19.91 0.49
CA MET A 542 -11.78 -19.43 0.89
C MET A 542 -10.79 -19.41 -0.28
N ILE A 543 -10.73 -20.48 -1.09
CA ILE A 543 -9.83 -20.54 -2.25
C ILE A 543 -10.24 -19.50 -3.31
N ASP A 544 -11.54 -19.34 -3.56
CA ASP A 544 -12.07 -18.33 -4.48
C ASP A 544 -11.72 -16.91 -3.98
N LYS A 545 -11.89 -16.63 -2.67
CA LYS A 545 -11.43 -15.39 -2.03
C LYS A 545 -9.93 -15.18 -2.22
N PHE A 546 -9.09 -16.20 -2.00
CA PHE A 546 -7.64 -16.06 -2.07
C PHE A 546 -7.15 -15.84 -3.50
N ALA A 547 -7.73 -16.53 -4.49
CA ALA A 547 -7.48 -16.29 -5.90
C ALA A 547 -7.88 -14.85 -6.29
N ALA A 548 -9.11 -14.44 -5.96
CA ALA A 548 -9.65 -13.12 -6.28
C ALA A 548 -8.92 -11.97 -5.56
N ASN A 549 -8.24 -12.20 -4.43
CA ASN A 549 -7.47 -11.20 -3.68
C ASN A 549 -5.96 -11.25 -3.95
N ALA A 550 -5.51 -11.97 -4.99
CA ALA A 550 -4.11 -12.10 -5.36
C ALA A 550 -3.20 -12.63 -4.22
N LEU A 551 -3.71 -13.61 -3.46
CA LEU A 551 -2.97 -14.35 -2.43
C LEU A 551 -2.35 -15.65 -2.95
N LEU A 552 -2.73 -16.14 -4.14
CA LEU A 552 -2.19 -17.37 -4.74
C LEU A 552 -1.15 -17.07 -5.85
N VAL A 553 -0.20 -17.99 -6.05
CA VAL A 553 0.96 -17.93 -6.98
C VAL A 553 1.31 -19.28 -7.62
#